data_AF-A0A964XUD4-F1
#
_entry.id   AF-A0A964XUD4-F1
#
_cell.length_a   1.000
_cell.length_b   1.000
_cell.length_c   1.000
_cell.angle_alpha   90.00
_cell.angle_beta   90.00
_cell.angle_gamma   90.00
#
_symmetry.space_group_name_H-M   'P 1'
#
loop_
_entity.id
_entity.type
_entity.pdbx_description
1 polymer ?
#
loop_
_entity_poly.entity_id
_entity_poly.type
_entity_poly.pdbx_seq_one_letter_code
_entity_poly.pdbx_strand_id
1 'polypeptide(L)' 'MSYTRRTKDQLAARVAQDIPEGATVNLGIGMPTTVGNHIPAS' A
#
# COMPACT_ATOMS: atom_id res chain seq x y z
N MET A 1 -2.37 26.08 -2.72
CA MET A 1 -2.31 24.67 -2.28
C MET A 1 -0.85 24.30 -2.07
N SER A 2 -0.41 24.04 -0.83
CA SER A 2 0.92 23.49 -0.58
C SER A 2 0.88 21.98 -0.81
N TYR A 3 1.81 21.47 -1.63
CA TYR A 3 1.97 20.03 -1.81
C TYR A 3 2.89 19.48 -0.72
N THR A 4 2.42 18.47 0.01
CA THR A 4 3.25 17.69 0.95
C THR A 4 3.59 16.35 0.32
N ARG A 5 4.89 16.10 0.15
CA ARG A 5 5.39 14.82 -0.36
C ARG A 5 5.13 13.71 0.66
N ARG A 6 4.56 12.59 0.20
CA ARG A 6 4.43 11.37 1.01
C ARG A 6 5.76 10.61 1.09
N THR A 7 6.01 9.98 2.23
CA THR A 7 7.04 8.95 2.33
C THR A 7 6.63 7.70 1.54
N LYS A 8 7.58 6.80 1.27
CA LYS A 8 7.27 5.52 0.59
C LYS A 8 6.27 4.67 1.40
N ASP A 9 6.43 4.66 2.72
CA ASP A 9 5.54 3.96 3.66
C ASP A 9 4.11 4.55 3.62
N GLN A 10 3.97 5.88 3.67
CA GLN A 10 2.67 6.55 3.54
C GLN A 10 2.01 6.28 2.18
N LEU A 11 2.79 6.13 1.12
CA LEU A 11 2.27 5.76 -0.19
C LEU A 11 1.79 4.30 -0.19
N ALA A 12 2.57 3.37 0.37
CA ALA A 12 2.20 1.95 0.48
C ALA A 12 0.92 1.75 1.30
N ALA A 13 0.82 2.41 2.45
CA ALA A 13 -0.39 2.40 3.28
C ALA A 13 -1.61 2.96 2.55
N ARG A 14 -1.44 4.03 1.74
CA ARG A 14 -2.54 4.59 0.96
C ARG A 14 -3.02 3.63 -0.14
N VAL A 15 -2.11 2.91 -0.79
CA VAL A 15 -2.45 1.89 -1.79
C VAL A 15 -3.15 0.70 -1.15
N ALA A 16 -2.73 0.27 0.04
CA ALA A 16 -3.37 -0.84 0.76
C ALA A 16 -4.86 -0.58 1.06
N GLN A 17 -5.24 0.69 1.29
CA GLN A 17 -6.64 1.08 1.51
C GLN A 17 -7.54 0.89 0.28
N ASP A 18 -6.98 0.77 -0.91
CA ASP A 18 -7.74 0.55 -2.15
C ASP A 18 -7.91 -0.96 -2.46
N ILE A 19 -7.39 -1.86 -1.63
CA ILE A 19 -7.49 -3.32 -1.79
C ILE A 19 -8.70 -3.83 -0.99
N PRO A 20 -9.76 -4.33 -1.64
CA PRO A 20 -10.93 -4.85 -0.94
C PRO A 20 -10.67 -6.22 -0.30
N GLU A 21 -11.47 -6.55 0.70
CA GLU A 21 -11.43 -7.86 1.36
C GLU A 21 -11.64 -9.00 0.34
N GLY A 22 -10.86 -10.08 0.49
CA GLY A 22 -10.89 -11.23 -0.41
C GLY A 22 -10.22 -11.02 -1.77
N ALA A 23 -9.67 -9.84 -2.06
CA ALA A 23 -8.94 -9.60 -3.30
C ALA A 23 -7.66 -10.44 -3.38
N THR A 24 -7.39 -11.01 -4.55
CA THR A 24 -6.08 -11.56 -4.91
C THR A 24 -5.36 -10.54 -5.79
N VAL A 25 -4.23 -10.03 -5.33
CA VAL A 25 -3.45 -9.01 -6.05
C VAL A 25 -2.02 -9.48 -6.30
N ASN A 26 -1.42 -8.98 -7.39
CA ASN A 26 -0.01 -9.19 -7.66
C ASN A 26 0.77 -7.94 -7.23
N LEU A 27 1.78 -8.15 -6.37
CA LEU A 27 2.72 -7.12 -6.00
C LEU A 27 4.06 -7.40 -6.69
N GLY A 28 4.60 -6.40 -7.38
CA GLY A 28 5.97 -6.46 -7.91
C GLY A 28 7.01 -6.53 -6.80
N ILE A 29 8.24 -6.89 -7.12
CA ILE A 29 9.33 -6.98 -6.15
C ILE A 29 9.81 -5.59 -5.67
N GLY A 30 10.25 -5.49 -4.41
CA GLY A 30 10.79 -4.26 -3.82
C GLY A 30 9.72 -3.37 -3.19
N MET A 31 9.65 -2.09 -3.58
CA MET A 31 8.71 -1.15 -2.96
C MET A 31 7.23 -1.60 -3.00
N PRO A 32 6.71 -2.24 -4.07
CA PRO A 32 5.32 -2.68 -4.05
C PRO A 32 5.01 -3.77 -3.01
N THR A 33 5.98 -4.60 -2.60
CA THR A 33 5.73 -5.62 -1.57
C THR A 33 5.44 -5.01 -0.21
N THR A 34 5.88 -3.77 0.07
CA THR A 34 5.58 -3.09 1.34
C THR A 34 4.10 -2.73 1.49
N VAL A 35 3.32 -2.74 0.42
CA VAL A 35 1.85 -2.59 0.48
C VAL A 35 1.24 -3.70 1.32
N GLY A 36 1.75 -4.94 1.19
CA GLY A 36 1.27 -6.08 1.97
C GLY A 36 1.45 -5.93 3.48
N ASN A 37 2.45 -5.17 3.93
CA ASN A 37 2.68 -4.91 5.36
C ASN A 37 1.57 -4.08 6.03
N HIS A 38 0.74 -3.40 5.23
CA HIS A 38 -0.37 -2.59 5.72
C HIS A 38 -1.74 -3.26 5.53
N ILE A 39 -1.77 -4.50 5.04
CA ILE A 39 -2.98 -5.32 5.00
C ILE A 39 -3.06 -6.09 6.32
N PRO A 40 -4.19 -6.03 7.06
CA PRO A 40 -4.36 -6.82 8.28
C PRO A 40 -4.15 -8.30 8.00
N ALA A 41 -3.37 -8.96 8.85
CA ALA A 41 -3.45 -10.41 8.96
C ALA A 41 -4.82 -10.69 9.59
N SER A 42 -5.72 -11.26 8.79
CA SER A 42 -7.05 -11.74 9.16
C SER A 42 -7.16 -12.25 10.59
#